data_AF-A0A7Z8QI50-F1
#
_entry.id   AF-A0A7Z8QI50-F1
#
_cell.length_a   1.000
_cell.length_b   1.000
_cell.length_c   1.000
_cell.angle_alpha   90.00
_cell.angle_beta   90.00
_cell.angle_gamma   90.00
#
_symmetry.space_group_name_H-M   'P 1'
#
loop_
_entity.id
_entity.type
_entity.pdbx_description
1 polymer ?
#
loop_
_entity_poly.entity_id
_entity_poly.type
_entity_poly.pdbx_seq_one_letter_code
_entity_poly.pdbx_strand_id
1 'polypeptide(L)' 'IFFAVSEKGGKDNSGDYIYVNNGNGQYKLDKNGHLIVDHDLHNHDGELQDGIAEAFIEWAKSEELPFWIGD' A
#
# COMPACT_ATOMS: atom_id res chain seq x y z
N ILE A 1 10.23 -8.30 -15.85
CA ILE A 1 9.06 -8.72 -15.04
C ILE A 1 9.51 -8.68 -13.58
N PHE A 2 8.79 -7.96 -12.73
CA PHE A 2 9.06 -7.86 -11.29
C PHE A 2 7.98 -8.65 -10.54
N PHE A 3 8.38 -9.39 -9.51
CA PHE A 3 7.47 -10.15 -8.66
C PHE A 3 7.70 -9.73 -7.22
N ALA A 4 6.60 -9.50 -6.51
CA ALA A 4 6.60 -9.27 -5.08
C ALA A 4 5.38 -9.94 -4.47
N VAL A 5 5.49 -10.25 -3.18
CA VAL A 5 4.41 -10.85 -2.39
C VAL A 5 4.15 -9.94 -1.21
N SER A 6 2.88 -9.64 -0.99
CA SER A 6 2.41 -8.89 0.16
C SER A 6 2.61 -9.69 1.44
N GLU A 7 3.21 -9.09 2.46
CA GLU A 7 3.25 -9.63 3.82
C GLU A 7 1.91 -9.35 4.53
N LYS A 8 1.24 -8.26 4.16
CA LYS A 8 -0.08 -7.86 4.64
C LYS A 8 -1.15 -7.99 3.56
N GLY A 9 -1.71 -9.19 3.41
CA GLY A 9 -2.69 -9.49 2.36
C GLY A 9 -4.01 -8.71 2.41
N GLY A 10 -4.25 -7.87 3.43
CA GLY A 10 -5.45 -7.04 3.56
C GLY A 10 -6.73 -7.81 3.89
N LYS A 11 -6.65 -9.13 4.08
CA LYS A 11 -7.77 -10.01 4.39
C LYS A 11 -7.41 -11.03 5.44
N ASP A 12 -8.41 -11.47 6.18
CA ASP A 12 -8.30 -12.57 7.12
C ASP A 12 -8.52 -13.95 6.44
N ASN A 13 -8.49 -15.02 7.24
CA ASN A 13 -8.69 -16.39 6.74
C ASN A 13 -10.13 -16.70 6.32
N SER A 14 -11.09 -15.81 6.62
CA SER A 14 -12.48 -15.89 6.15
C SER A 14 -12.64 -15.23 4.77
N GLY A 15 -11.66 -14.42 4.37
CA GLY A 15 -11.69 -13.61 3.15
C GLY A 15 -12.26 -12.21 3.36
N ASP A 16 -12.54 -11.83 4.61
CA ASP A 16 -13.03 -10.50 4.99
C ASP A 16 -11.86 -9.51 5.08
N TYR A 17 -12.11 -8.25 4.73
CA TYR A 17 -11.09 -7.21 4.77
C TYR A 17 -10.67 -6.86 6.19
N ILE A 18 -9.37 -6.68 6.39
CA ILE A 18 -8.79 -6.11 7.60
C ILE A 18 -8.64 -4.61 7.35
N TYR A 19 -9.24 -3.78 8.20
CA TYR A 19 -9.20 -2.32 8.07
C TYR A 19 -8.31 -1.67 9.13
N VAL A 20 -7.69 -0.55 8.77
CA VAL A 20 -6.87 0.26 9.67
C VAL A 20 -7.74 0.87 10.76
N ASN A 21 -7.27 0.83 12.01
CA ASN A 21 -7.95 1.48 13.14
C ASN A 21 -7.46 2.92 13.32
N ASN A 22 -8.35 3.84 13.70
CA ASN A 22 -8.01 5.25 13.95
C ASN A 22 -7.53 5.54 15.39
N GLY A 23 -7.37 4.51 16.22
CA GLY A 23 -6.94 4.62 17.63
C GLY A 23 -8.10 4.80 18.62
N ASN A 24 -9.29 5.18 18.16
CA ASN A 24 -10.49 5.39 18.98
C ASN A 24 -11.44 4.19 18.95
N GLY A 25 -10.98 3.04 18.47
CA GLY A 25 -11.82 1.84 18.31
C GLY A 25 -12.73 1.87 17.07
N GLN A 26 -12.55 2.84 16.18
CA GLN A 26 -13.25 2.92 14.89
C GLN A 26 -12.27 2.69 13.74
N TYR A 27 -12.79 2.31 12.57
CA TYR A 27 -11.99 2.21 11.37
C TYR A 27 -11.64 3.58 10.80
N LYS A 28 -10.44 3.67 10.23
CA LYS A 28 -9.92 4.87 9.58
C LYS A 28 -10.59 5.04 8.22
N LEU A 29 -10.97 6.27 7.91
CA LEU A 29 -11.53 6.66 6.62
C LEU A 29 -10.51 7.51 5.85
N ASP A 30 -10.47 7.34 4.54
CA ASP A 30 -9.71 8.20 3.64
C ASP A 30 -10.38 9.57 3.47
N LYS A 31 -9.74 10.45 2.68
CA LYS A 31 -10.26 11.78 2.35
C LYS A 31 -11.64 11.79 1.68
N ASN A 32 -12.07 10.65 1.13
CA ASN A 32 -13.37 10.47 0.46
C ASN A 32 -14.42 9.80 1.36
N GLY A 33 -14.05 9.42 2.59
CA GLY A 33 -14.94 8.72 3.51
C GLY A 33 -15.02 7.21 3.30
N HIS A 34 -14.05 6.59 2.61
CA HIS A 34 -13.96 5.14 2.44
C HIS A 34 -13.06 4.50 3.50
N LEU A 35 -13.40 3.28 3.92
CA LEU A 35 -12.57 2.49 4.82
C LEU A 35 -11.22 2.15 4.18
N ILE A 36 -10.14 2.29 4.95
CA ILE A 36 -8.79 1.97 4.50
C ILE A 36 -8.45 0.53 4.89
N VAL A 37 -8.12 -0.30 3.92
CA VAL A 37 -7.67 -1.69 4.13
C VAL A 37 -6.20 -1.70 4.59
N ASP A 38 -5.88 -2.50 5.60
CA ASP A 38 -4.51 -2.65 6.11
C ASP A 38 -3.70 -3.56 5.18
N HIS A 39 -2.94 -2.97 4.26
CA HIS A 39 -2.08 -3.66 3.31
C HIS A 39 -0.73 -2.95 3.14
N ASP A 40 0.17 -3.58 2.37
CA ASP A 40 1.54 -3.10 2.08
C ASP A 40 1.82 -2.97 0.56
N LEU A 41 0.77 -2.94 -0.26
CA LEU A 41 0.92 -2.89 -1.72
C LEU A 41 1.40 -1.53 -2.24
N HIS A 42 0.78 -0.45 -1.75
CA HIS A 42 1.08 0.93 -2.15
C HIS A 42 0.68 1.88 -1.01
N ASN A 43 1.22 3.09 -1.05
CA ASN A 43 0.79 4.15 -0.15
C ASN A 43 -0.62 4.63 -0.52
N HIS A 44 -1.46 4.89 0.49
CA HIS A 44 -2.80 5.46 0.33
C HIS A 44 -2.81 6.95 0.71
N ASP A 45 -2.20 7.81 -0.12
CA ASP A 45 -2.13 9.28 0.11
C ASP A 45 -1.53 9.71 1.47
N GLY A 46 -0.56 8.95 1.99
CA GLY A 46 0.09 9.13 3.29
C GLY A 46 -0.62 8.43 4.45
N GLU A 47 -1.75 7.75 4.19
CA GLU A 47 -2.51 7.05 5.24
C GLU A 47 -1.94 5.68 5.58
N LEU A 48 -1.16 5.10 4.66
CA LEU A 48 -0.38 3.87 4.81
C LEU A 48 1.10 4.19 4.62
N GLN A 49 1.96 3.28 5.08
CA GLN A 49 3.38 3.35 4.78
C GLN A 49 3.62 3.03 3.31
N ASP A 50 4.75 3.50 2.78
CA ASP A 50 5.21 3.14 1.45
C ASP A 50 5.34 1.62 1.33
N GLY A 51 4.81 1.09 0.24
CA GLY A 51 4.65 -0.34 0.01
C GLY A 51 5.51 -0.84 -1.13
N ILE A 52 5.10 -1.99 -1.67
CA ILE A 52 5.77 -2.65 -2.78
C ILE A 52 5.89 -1.74 -4.01
N ALA A 53 4.85 -0.96 -4.31
CA ALA A 53 4.84 -0.06 -5.46
C ALA A 53 5.92 1.03 -5.35
N GLU A 54 6.01 1.69 -4.20
CA GLU A 54 7.01 2.73 -3.93
C GLU A 54 8.42 2.13 -3.93
N ALA A 55 8.63 0.98 -3.28
CA ALA A 55 9.91 0.28 -3.29
C ALA A 55 10.36 -0.11 -4.72
N PHE A 56 9.42 -0.54 -5.57
CA PHE A 56 9.70 -0.82 -6.97
C PHE A 56 10.12 0.44 -7.74
N ILE A 57 9.45 1.57 -7.51
CA ILE A 57 9.79 2.85 -8.14
C ILE A 57 11.20 3.29 -7.70
N GLU A 58 11.51 3.23 -6.41
CA GLU A 58 12.85 3.56 -5.89
C GLU A 58 13.93 2.70 -6.53
N TRP A 59 13.74 1.38 -6.56
CA TRP A 59 14.66 0.45 -7.21
C TRP A 59 14.79 0.77 -8.71
N ALA A 60 13.69 0.98 -9.42
CA ALA A 60 13.71 1.24 -10.85
C ALA A 60 14.41 2.56 -11.21
N LYS A 61 14.27 3.59 -10.37
CA LYS A 61 15.04 4.84 -10.50
C LYS A 61 16.53 4.60 -10.24
N SER A 62 16.90 3.78 -9.25
CA SER A 62 18.30 3.45 -8.97
C SER A 62 18.97 2.63 -10.08
N GLU A 63 18.21 1.79 -10.77
CA GLU A 63 18.67 0.98 -11.91
C GLU A 63 18.58 1.72 -13.25
N GLU A 64 18.26 3.02 -13.23
CA GLU A 64 18.17 3.86 -14.43
C GLU A 64 17.24 3.25 -15.50
N LEU A 65 16.09 2.72 -15.08
CA LEU A 65 15.14 2.13 -16.02
C LEU A 65 14.43 3.24 -16.82
N PRO A 66 14.42 3.17 -18.17
CA PRO A 66 14.04 4.29 -19.04
C PRO A 66 12.58 4.74 -18.89
N PHE A 67 11.73 3.93 -18.26
CA PHE A 67 10.33 4.22 -18.00
C PHE A 67 10.07 4.91 -16.63
N TRP A 68 11.12 5.17 -15.83
CA TRP A 68 11.02 5.88 -14.54
C TRP A 68 12.01 7.04 -14.36
N ILE A 69 13.00 7.22 -15.26
CA ILE A 69 14.01 8.31 -15.17
C ILE A 69 13.41 9.71 -15.42
N GLY A 70 12.16 9.81 -15.91
CA GLY A 70 11.54 11.09 -16.29
C GLY A 70 10.58 11.71 -15.27
N ASP A 71 10.31 11.05 -14.14
CA ASP A 71 9.31 11.44 -13.12
C ASP A 71 9.92 12.12 -11.87
#